data_AF-A0A0D2SA01-F1
#
_entry.id   AF-A0A0D2SA01-F1
#
_cell.length_a   1.000
_cell.length_b   1.000
_cell.length_c   1.000
_cell.angle_alpha   90.00
_cell.angle_beta   90.00
_cell.angle_gamma   90.00
#
_symmetry.space_group_name_H-M   'P 1'
#
loop_
_entity.id
_entity.type
_entity.pdbx_description
1 polymer ?
#
loop_
_entity_poly.entity_id
_entity_poly.type
_entity_poly.pdbx_seq_one_letter_code
_entity_poly.pdbx_strand_id
1 'polypeptide(L)' 'MLDMGFEEDVNFILGKTCSAHQMVMFSATWPAAVHRLAQEYMDPNPVKVVIGSEDLAANHDVMHIVDI' A
#
# COMPACT_ATOMS: atom_id res chain seq x y z
N MET A 1 1.35 7.79 -3.23
CA MET A 1 1.91 8.07 -1.87
C MET A 1 3.25 7.38 -1.63
N LEU A 2 3.65 6.40 -2.44
CA LEU A 2 5.01 5.82 -2.44
C LEU A 2 5.72 6.02 -3.78
N ASP A 3 5.14 6.85 -4.67
CA ASP A 3 5.84 7.30 -5.86
C ASP A 3 7.05 8.15 -5.44
N MET A 4 8.09 8.14 -6.29
CA MET A 4 9.52 8.51 -6.10
C MET A 4 9.93 9.63 -5.10
N GLY A 5 9.02 10.40 -4.51
CA GLY A 5 9.31 11.44 -3.51
C GLY A 5 8.91 11.14 -2.06
N PHE A 6 8.03 10.17 -1.79
CA PHE A 6 7.51 9.98 -0.41
C PHE A 6 8.15 8.81 0.36
N GLU A 7 8.86 7.91 -0.32
CA GLU A 7 9.45 6.74 0.33
C GLU A 7 10.49 7.14 1.39
N GLU A 8 11.33 8.13 1.12
CA GLU A 8 12.33 8.63 2.08
C GLU A 8 11.67 9.21 3.34
N ASP A 9 10.61 9.99 3.18
CA ASP A 9 9.87 10.58 4.30
C ASP A 9 9.18 9.51 5.14
N VAL A 10 8.56 8.51 4.49
CA VAL A 10 7.93 7.38 5.17
C VAL A 10 8.96 6.58 5.96
N ASN A 11 10.10 6.27 5.35
CA ASN A 11 11.20 5.57 6.02
C ASN A 11 11.74 6.36 7.21
N PHE A 12 11.89 7.68 7.06
CA PHE A 12 12.34 8.55 8.15
C PHE A 12 11.37 8.53 9.34
N ILE A 13 10.06 8.67 9.08
CA ILE A 13 9.03 8.67 10.14
C ILE A 13 8.96 7.31 10.82
N LEU A 14 8.93 6.22 10.04
CA LEU A 14 8.86 4.86 10.58
C LEU A 14 10.13 4.50 11.38
N GLY A 15 11.30 4.94 10.94
CA GLY A 15 12.57 4.78 11.67
C GLY A 15 12.65 5.56 12.99
N LYS A 16 11.74 6.51 13.23
CA LYS A 16 11.61 7.25 14.49
C LYS A 16 10.44 6.77 15.36
N THR A 17 9.67 5.80 14.87
CA THR A 17 8.50 5.27 15.58
C THR A 17 8.96 4.17 16.57
N CYS A 18 8.30 4.06 17.73
CA CYS A 18 8.58 3.03 18.73
C CYS A 18 8.41 1.63 18.13
N SER A 19 9.29 0.66 18.42
CA SER A 19 9.19 -0.70 17.86
C SER A 19 7.88 -1.42 18.22
N ALA A 20 7.25 -1.09 19.35
CA ALA A 20 5.94 -1.58 19.72
C ALA A 20 4.85 -0.63 19.18
N HIS A 21 4.43 -0.85 17.93
CA HIS A 21 3.34 -0.11 17.30
C HIS A 21 2.44 -1.03 16.48
N GLN A 22 1.19 -0.59 16.27
CA GLN A 22 0.30 -1.22 15.30
C GLN A 22 0.40 -0.45 13.98
N MET A 23 0.69 -1.17 12.90
CA MET A 23 0.73 -0.61 11.55
C MET A 23 -0.48 -1.08 10.74
N VAL A 24 -1.12 -0.16 10.04
CA VAL A 24 -2.23 -0.45 9.12
C VAL A 24 -2.02 0.34 7.84
N MET A 25 -1.97 -0.34 6.70
CA MET A 25 -1.88 0.29 5.37
C MET A 25 -3.18 0.11 4.61
N PHE A 26 -3.59 1.17 3.89
CA PHE A 26 -4.76 1.18 3.05
C PHE A 26 -4.34 1.62 1.65
N SER A 27 -4.77 0.89 0.63
CA SER A 27 -4.54 1.28 -0.76
C SER A 27 -5.59 0.66 -1.68
N ALA A 28 -5.94 1.39 -2.73
CA ALA A 28 -6.76 0.87 -3.83
C ALA A 28 -5.94 -0.02 -4.79
N THR A 29 -4.61 0.13 -4.78
CA THR A 29 -3.69 -0.63 -5.65
C THR A 29 -2.56 -1.22 -4.81
N TRP A 30 -2.01 -2.36 -5.24
CA TRP A 30 -0.98 -3.06 -4.45
C TRP A 30 0.27 -3.42 -5.28
N PRO A 31 1.01 -2.42 -5.81
CA PRO A 31 2.23 -2.63 -6.60
C PRO A 31 3.41 -3.14 -5.75
N ALA A 32 4.46 -3.62 -6.44
CA ALA A 32 5.65 -4.20 -5.81
C ALA A 32 6.36 -3.28 -4.78
N ALA A 33 6.35 -1.97 -4.99
CA ALA A 33 6.95 -1.02 -4.04
C ALA A 33 6.21 -1.01 -2.68
N VAL A 34 4.87 -1.05 -2.71
CA VAL A 34 4.05 -1.15 -1.49
C VAL A 34 4.28 -2.48 -0.78
N HIS A 35 4.41 -3.57 -1.56
CA HIS A 35 4.77 -4.89 -1.03
C HIS A 35 6.09 -4.86 -0.26
N ARG A 36 7.13 -4.21 -0.81
CA ARG A 36 8.43 -4.08 -0.14
C ARG A 36 8.31 -3.31 1.17
N LEU A 37 7.61 -2.18 1.16
CA LEU A 37 7.41 -1.36 2.37
C LEU A 37 6.66 -2.16 3.46
N ALA A 38 5.62 -2.90 3.09
CA ALA A 38 4.88 -3.72 4.03
C ALA A 38 5.76 -4.82 4.65
N GLN A 39 6.62 -5.46 3.86
CA GLN A 39 7.55 -6.49 4.38
C GLN A 39 8.62 -5.94 5.32
N GLU A 40 9.05 -4.69 5.12
CA GLU A 40 10.11 -4.08 5.93
C GLU A 40 9.60 -3.57 7.28
N TYR A 41 8.37 -3.03 7.31
CA TYR A 41 7.87 -2.30 8.48
C TYR A 41 6.66 -2.92 9.18
N MET A 42 5.88 -3.79 8.54
CA MET A 42 4.77 -4.46 9.23
C MET A 42 5.26 -5.65 10.05
N ASP A 43 4.36 -6.15 10.91
CA ASP A 43 4.52 -7.44 11.57
C ASP A 43 4.84 -8.56 10.56
N PRO A 44 5.68 -9.56 10.91
CA PRO A 44 6.02 -10.69 10.03
C PRO A 44 4.81 -11.48 9.51
N ASN A 45 3.66 -11.42 10.18
CA ASN A 45 2.43 -12.08 9.77
C ASN A 45 1.25 -11.10 9.67
N PRO A 46 1.26 -10.19 8.67
CA PRO A 46 0.21 -9.20 8.52
C PRO A 46 -1.05 -9.82 7.94
N VAL A 47 -2.21 -9.37 8.41
CA VAL A 47 -3.50 -9.76 7.82
C VAL A 47 -3.78 -8.86 6.62
N LYS A 48 -3.76 -9.44 5.41
CA LYS A 48 -4.17 -8.76 4.17
C LYS A 48 -5.65 -9.03 3.89
N VAL A 49 -6.42 -7.96 3.74
CA VAL A 49 -7.83 -8.02 3.32
C VAL A 49 -7.96 -7.30 1.98
N VAL A 50 -8.54 -7.99 0.99
CA VAL A 50 -8.81 -7.44 -0.35
C VAL A 50 -10.32 -7.40 -0.54
N ILE A 51 -10.82 -6.30 -1.09
CA ILE A 51 -12.24 -6.10 -1.41
C ILE A 51 -12.35 -5.94 -2.92
N GLY A 52 -13.18 -6.75 -3.57
CA GLY A 52 -13.30 -6.81 -5.03
C GLY A 52 -12.46 -7.95 -5.62
N SER A 53 -11.76 -7.69 -6.73
CA SER A 53 -10.80 -8.62 -7.33
C SER A 53 -9.39 -8.42 -6.78
N GLU A 54 -8.57 -9.48 -6.82
CA GLU A 54 -7.14 -9.35 -6.55
C GLU A 54 -6.39 -8.61 -7.66
N ASP A 55 -6.90 -8.68 -8.89
CA ASP A 55 -6.40 -7.91 -10.01
C ASP A 55 -6.75 -6.44 -9.91
N LEU A 56 -5.92 -5.59 -10.51
CA LEU A 56 -6.14 -4.14 -10.58
C LEU A 56 -7.46 -3.86 -11.33
N ALA A 57 -8.52 -3.63 -10.56
CA ALA A 57 -9.82 -3.27 -11.08
C ALA A 57 -10.13 -1.81 -10.74
N ALA A 58 -10.73 -1.12 -11.69
CA ALA A 58 -11.32 0.16 -11.42
C ALA A 58 -12.68 0.01 -10.73
N ASN A 59 -13.14 1.09 -10.10
CA ASN A 59 -14.44 1.12 -9.47
C ASN A 59 -15.55 0.85 -10.50
N HIS A 60 -16.42 -0.13 -10.20
CA HIS A 60 -17.52 -0.55 -11.08
C HIS A 60 -18.59 0.53 -11.30
N ASP A 61 -18.71 1.50 -10.39
CA ASP A 61 -19.69 2.59 -10.50
C ASP A 61 -19.23 3.73 -11.42
N VAL A 62 -18.01 3.65 -11.96
CA VAL A 62 -17.45 4.66 -12.86
C VAL A 62 -17.43 4.13 -14.28
N MET A 63 -18.04 4.85 -15.22
CA MET A 63 -17.96 4.52 -16.64
C MET A 63 -16.57 4.84 -17.16
N HIS A 64 -15.85 3.82 -17.63
CA HIS A 64 -14.51 3.96 -18.19
C HIS A 64 -14.57 3.91 -19.71
N ILE A 65 -14.08 4.97 -20.37
CA ILE A 65 -13.89 5.00 -21.82
C ILE A 65 -12.39 4.83 -22.06
N VAL A 66 -12.01 3.77 -22.76
CA VAL A 66 -10.61 3.48 -23.10
C VAL A 66 -10.46 3.62 -24.60
N ASP A 67 -9.81 4.67 -25.05
CA ASP A 67 -9.41 4.83 -26.45
C ASP A 67 -8.10 4.07 -26.70
N ILE A 68 -8.05 3.33 -27.82
CA ILE A 68 -6.90 2.51 -28.27
C ILE A 68 -6.18 3.19 -29.43
#